data_AF-A0AB37GWA3-F1
#
_entry.id   AF-A0AB37GWA3-F1
#
_cell.length_a   1.000
_cell.length_b   1.000
_cell.length_c   1.000
_cell.angle_alpha   90.00
_cell.angle_beta   90.00
_cell.angle_gamma   90.00
#
_symmetry.space_group_name_H-M   'P 1'
#
loop_
_entity.id
_entity.type
_entity.pdbx_description
1 polymer ?
#
loop_
_entity_poly.entity_id
_entity_poly.type
_entity_poly.pdbx_seq_one_letter_code
_entity_poly.pdbx_strand_id
1 'polypeptide(L)'
;MKLEEIRQRVAAATEGPWSPNSDINYDRGKARLIWGPKGPGYGSIAAVQVDYPNIPRENDCIFIANARQDIPWLISEIDRLNSGIDNVLYDLRNEDITDPNVIASIAENLAAVLNGK
;
A
#
# COMPACT_ATOMS: atom_id res chain seq x y z
N MET A 1 2.48 -16.94 -6.31
CA MET A 1 2.54 -15.72 -7.15
C MET A 1 3.01 -14.57 -6.27
N LYS A 2 3.84 -13.65 -6.78
CA LYS A 2 4.48 -12.60 -5.96
C LYS A 2 3.49 -11.73 -5.16
N LEU A 3 2.29 -11.45 -5.70
CA LEU A 3 1.25 -10.66 -5.02
C LEU A 3 0.68 -11.38 -3.78
N GLU A 4 0.44 -12.68 -3.87
CA GLU A 4 -0.08 -13.48 -2.75
C GLU A 4 0.94 -13.53 -1.59
N GLU A 5 2.22 -13.68 -1.90
CA GLU A 5 3.28 -13.61 -0.89
C GLU A 5 3.36 -12.24 -0.21
N ILE A 6 3.06 -11.15 -0.93
CA ILE A 6 2.97 -9.80 -0.35
C ILE A 6 1.77 -9.73 0.60
N ARG A 7 0.59 -10.24 0.21
CA ARG A 7 -0.60 -10.29 1.08
C ARG A 7 -0.31 -11.02 2.39
N GLN A 8 0.36 -12.16 2.30
CA GLN A 8 0.73 -12.95 3.48
C GLN A 8 1.67 -12.16 4.41
N ARG A 9 2.68 -11.47 3.86
CA ARG A 9 3.56 -10.61 4.65
C ARG A 9 2.81 -9.44 5.30
N VAL A 10 1.85 -8.83 4.59
CA VAL A 10 1.01 -7.74 5.12
C VAL A 10 0.09 -8.22 6.24
N ALA A 11 -0.54 -9.40 6.08
CA ALA A 11 -1.40 -9.98 7.09
C ALA A 11 -0.62 -10.42 8.35
N ALA A 12 0.61 -10.88 8.18
CA ALA A 12 1.49 -11.27 9.29
C ALA A 12 2.14 -10.09 10.01
N ALA A 13 2.21 -8.91 9.38
CA ALA A 13 2.80 -7.73 9.99
C ALA A 13 1.90 -7.17 11.10
N THR A 14 2.53 -6.55 12.11
CA THR A 14 1.82 -5.91 13.22
C THR A 14 0.77 -4.92 12.72
N GLU A 15 -0.39 -4.91 13.36
CA GLU A 15 -1.46 -3.95 13.05
C GLU A 15 -0.97 -2.50 13.12
N GLY A 16 -1.51 -1.66 12.25
CA GLY A 16 -1.26 -0.22 12.24
C GLY A 16 -2.29 0.56 13.08
N PRO A 17 -2.24 1.91 13.07
CA PRO A 17 -1.21 2.70 12.39
C PRO A 17 0.14 2.57 13.09
N TRP A 18 1.21 2.60 12.32
CA TRP A 18 2.55 2.79 12.86
C TRP A 18 2.88 4.28 12.86
N SER A 19 3.80 4.68 13.72
CA SER A 19 4.25 6.08 13.79
C SER A 19 5.77 6.18 13.91
N PRO A 20 6.40 7.13 13.20
CA PRO A 20 7.81 7.44 13.43
C PRO A 20 7.96 8.07 14.81
N ASN A 21 9.12 7.90 15.44
CA ASN A 21 9.47 8.69 16.61
C ASN A 21 9.57 10.17 16.22
N SER A 22 8.66 10.99 16.74
CA SER A 22 8.61 12.44 16.46
C SER A 22 9.43 13.27 17.44
N ASP A 23 10.00 12.67 18.48
CA ASP A 23 10.71 13.41 19.53
C ASP A 23 12.20 13.09 19.53
N ILE A 24 12.99 14.06 19.07
CA ILE A 24 14.46 14.01 19.06
C ILE A 24 15.06 14.17 20.48
N ASN A 25 14.28 14.67 21.44
CA ASN A 25 14.71 15.00 22.81
C ASN A 25 14.26 13.95 23.85
N TYR A 26 13.49 12.93 23.46
CA TYR A 26 13.13 11.86 24.37
C TYR A 26 14.33 10.91 24.60
N ASP A 27 15.00 11.05 25.75
CA ASP A 27 16.12 10.18 26.20
C ASP A 27 15.79 8.67 26.20
N ARG A 28 14.51 8.30 26.12
CA ARG A 28 14.03 6.90 26.05
C ARG A 28 13.67 6.41 24.65
N GLY A 29 13.65 7.29 23.64
CA GLY A 29 13.32 6.95 22.26
C GLY A 29 14.39 7.46 21.31
N LYS A 30 15.27 6.58 20.82
CA LYS A 30 16.21 6.94 19.75
C LYS A 30 15.41 7.48 18.56
N ALA A 31 15.83 8.58 17.92
CA ALA A 31 15.14 9.32 16.84
C ALA A 31 14.94 8.54 15.51
N ARG A 32 14.73 7.23 15.61
CA ARG A 32 14.89 6.24 14.54
C ARG A 32 13.99 5.02 14.75
N LEU A 33 13.11 5.06 15.75
CA LEU A 33 12.21 3.95 16.07
C LEU A 33 10.86 4.16 15.40
N ILE A 34 10.28 3.06 14.94
CA ILE A 34 8.90 2.99 14.47
C ILE A 34 8.08 2.31 15.55
N TRP A 35 7.06 3.01 16.03
CA TRP A 35 6.18 2.52 17.08
C TRP A 35 4.97 1.82 16.47
N GLY A 36 4.49 0.82 17.20
CA GLY A 36 3.20 0.20 16.92
C GLY A 36 2.05 1.08 17.39
N PRO A 37 0.80 0.62 17.24
CA PRO A 37 -0.40 1.41 17.54
C PRO A 37 -0.52 1.82 19.02
N LYS A 38 0.19 1.14 19.93
CA LYS A 38 0.24 1.50 21.37
C LYS A 38 1.22 2.63 21.68
N GLY A 39 2.05 3.04 20.72
CA GLY A 39 2.99 4.14 20.85
C GLY A 39 4.27 3.81 21.65
N PRO A 40 5.04 4.85 22.01
CA PRO A 40 6.31 4.72 22.72
C PRO A 40 6.20 3.96 24.05
N GLY A 41 7.19 3.13 24.36
CA GLY A 41 7.27 2.38 25.63
C GLY A 41 6.59 1.00 25.64
N TYR A 42 5.80 0.67 24.61
CA TYR A 42 5.13 -0.64 24.45
C TYR A 42 5.86 -1.57 23.47
N GLY A 43 7.08 -1.22 23.07
CA GLY A 43 7.88 -1.94 22.08
C GLY A 43 7.90 -1.26 20.70
N SER A 44 9.03 -1.32 20.01
CA SER A 44 9.20 -0.80 18.64
C SER A 44 8.95 -1.89 17.61
N ILE A 45 8.30 -1.54 16.50
CA ILE A 45 8.12 -2.42 15.33
C ILE A 45 9.42 -2.53 14.53
N ALA A 46 10.12 -1.41 14.37
CA ALA A 46 11.36 -1.33 13.63
C ALA A 46 12.29 -0.27 14.23
N ALA A 47 13.58 -0.43 13.97
CA ALA A 47 14.60 0.57 14.21
C ALA A 47 15.32 0.85 12.90
N VAL A 48 15.26 2.09 12.43
CA VAL A 48 15.99 2.52 11.24
C VAL A 48 17.44 2.79 11.64
N GLN A 49 18.38 2.08 11.06
CA GLN A 49 19.81 2.28 11.32
C GLN A 49 20.53 2.49 10.01
N VAL A 50 21.60 3.27 10.04
CA VAL A 50 22.53 3.47 8.93
C VAL A 50 23.94 3.34 9.50
N ASP A 51 24.88 2.95 8.65
CA ASP A 51 26.29 2.86 9.05
C ASP A 51 26.79 4.24 9.51
N TYR A 52 27.47 4.26 10.65
CA TYR A 52 28.14 5.45 11.17
C TYR A 52 29.09 6.01 10.09
N PRO A 53 29.13 7.34 9.84
CA PRO A 53 28.58 8.44 10.64
C PRO A 53 27.16 8.91 10.24
N ASN A 54 26.43 8.16 9.42
CA ASN A 54 25.16 8.67 8.90
C ASN A 54 24.06 8.68 9.99
N ILE A 55 23.14 9.63 9.86
CA ILE A 55 21.93 9.70 10.67
C ILE A 55 20.79 9.21 9.76
N PRO A 56 19.99 8.21 10.17
CA PRO A 56 18.79 7.80 9.44
C PRO A 56 17.92 9.01 9.21
N ARG A 57 17.38 9.11 7.99
CA ARG A 57 16.61 10.28 7.61
C ARG A 57 15.21 10.12 8.18
N GLU A 58 14.64 11.21 8.66
CA GLU A 58 13.24 11.26 9.11
C GLU A 58 12.29 10.67 8.05
N ASN A 59 12.59 10.92 6.77
CA ASN A 59 11.87 10.38 5.63
C ASN A 59 11.86 8.84 5.56
N ASP A 60 12.94 8.17 5.96
CA ASP A 60 12.98 6.70 5.98
C ASP A 60 12.03 6.16 7.05
N CYS A 61 11.96 6.86 8.20
CA CYS A 61 11.05 6.50 9.28
C CYS A 61 9.59 6.71 8.86
N ILE A 62 9.29 7.85 8.23
CA ILE A 62 7.96 8.17 7.70
C ILE A 62 7.54 7.14 6.66
N PHE A 63 8.43 6.78 5.73
CA PHE A 63 8.15 5.78 4.69
C PHE A 63 7.80 4.42 5.31
N ILE A 64 8.61 3.93 6.25
CA ILE A 64 8.36 2.64 6.91
C ILE A 64 7.06 2.68 7.72
N ALA A 65 6.79 3.78 8.43
CA ALA A 65 5.56 3.92 9.21
C ALA A 65 4.30 3.87 8.31
N ASN A 66 4.31 4.58 7.18
CA ASN A 66 3.18 4.61 6.24
C ASN A 66 3.02 3.33 5.43
N ALA A 67 4.09 2.52 5.26
CA ALA A 67 4.03 1.25 4.55
C ALA A 67 2.91 0.32 5.08
N ARG A 68 2.56 0.42 6.37
CA ARG A 68 1.49 -0.39 6.94
C ARG A 68 0.10 -0.03 6.41
N GLN A 69 -0.10 1.18 5.88
CA GLN A 69 -1.36 1.66 5.30
C GLN A 69 -1.27 1.65 3.77
N ASP A 70 -0.15 2.11 3.22
CA ASP A 70 0.07 2.25 1.79
C ASP A 70 0.06 0.89 1.08
N ILE A 71 0.70 -0.14 1.66
CA ILE A 71 0.78 -1.46 1.01
C ILE A 71 -0.61 -2.13 0.94
N PRO A 72 -1.42 -2.21 2.02
CA PRO A 72 -2.80 -2.69 1.90
C PRO A 72 -3.64 -1.92 0.88
N TRP A 73 -3.50 -0.59 0.83
CA TRP A 73 -4.19 0.23 -0.15
C TRP A 73 -3.76 -0.12 -1.59
N LEU A 74 -2.46 -0.25 -1.86
CA LEU A 74 -1.94 -0.67 -3.16
C LEU A 74 -2.44 -2.07 -3.57
N ILE A 75 -2.52 -3.00 -2.61
CA ILE A 75 -3.08 -4.34 -2.86
C ILE A 75 -4.55 -4.25 -3.27
N SER A 76 -5.35 -3.46 -2.54
CA SER A 76 -6.76 -3.23 -2.87
C SER A 76 -6.91 -2.59 -4.24
N GLU A 77 -6.01 -1.69 -4.61
CA GLU A 77 -6.03 -1.03 -5.93
C GLU A 77 -5.70 -2.02 -7.05
N ILE A 78 -4.75 -2.93 -6.83
CA ILE A 78 -4.46 -4.02 -7.77
C ILE A 78 -5.68 -4.94 -7.93
N ASP A 79 -6.38 -5.28 -6.84
CA ASP A 79 -7.59 -6.11 -6.91
C ASP A 79 -8.72 -5.43 -7.69
N ARG A 80 -8.91 -4.14 -7.46
CA ARG A 80 -9.88 -3.32 -8.20
C ARG A 80 -9.55 -3.31 -9.70
N LEU A 81 -8.29 -3.06 -10.05
CA LEU A 81 -7.83 -3.05 -11.44
C LEU A 81 -7.99 -4.42 -12.11
N ASN A 82 -7.57 -5.50 -11.46
CA ASN A 82 -7.70 -6.86 -12.01
C ASN A 82 -9.16 -7.21 -12.24
N SER A 83 -10.02 -6.97 -11.25
CA SER A 83 -11.46 -7.24 -11.37
C SER A 83 -12.11 -6.42 -12.49
N GLY A 84 -11.73 -5.14 -12.61
CA GLY A 84 -12.22 -4.28 -13.69
C GLY A 84 -11.78 -4.73 -15.07
N ILE A 85 -10.51 -5.15 -15.21
CA ILE A 85 -9.98 -5.68 -16.47
C ILE A 85 -10.67 -7.00 -16.84
N ASP A 86 -10.88 -7.90 -15.87
CA ASP A 86 -11.58 -9.16 -16.09
C ASP A 86 -13.01 -8.95 -16.60
N ASN A 87 -13.73 -7.96 -16.07
CA ASN A 87 -15.05 -7.57 -16.57
C ASN A 87 -15.00 -7.04 -18.01
N VAL A 88 -14.07 -6.14 -18.32
CA VAL A 88 -13.90 -5.62 -19.70
C VAL A 88 -13.58 -6.77 -20.68
N LEU A 89 -12.73 -7.70 -20.27
CA LEU A 89 -12.41 -8.88 -21.08
C LEU A 89 -13.60 -9.82 -21.24
N TYR A 90 -14.45 -9.93 -20.22
CA TYR A 90 -15.69 -10.67 -20.31
C TYR A 90 -16.63 -10.04 -21.34
N ASP A 91 -16.86 -8.73 -21.26
CA ASP A 91 -17.76 -8.02 -22.19
C ASP A 91 -17.25 -8.15 -23.63
N LEU A 92 -15.95 -7.95 -23.87
CA LEU A 92 -15.34 -8.11 -25.19
C LEU A 92 -15.51 -9.51 -25.80
N ARG A 93 -15.66 -10.55 -24.98
CA ARG A 93 -15.81 -11.94 -25.44
C ARG A 93 -17.26 -12.35 -25.64
N ASN A 94 -18.20 -11.70 -24.96
CA ASN A 94 -19.57 -12.15 -24.86
C ASN A 94 -20.59 -11.18 -25.47
N GLU A 95 -20.22 -9.93 -25.69
CA GLU A 95 -21.09 -8.91 -26.29
C GLU A 95 -20.89 -8.80 -27.82
N ASP A 96 -21.86 -8.17 -28.50
CA ASP A 96 -21.77 -7.90 -29.94
C ASP A 96 -20.80 -6.75 -30.22
N ILE A 97 -19.53 -7.09 -30.41
CA ILE A 97 -18.46 -6.14 -30.74
C ILE A 97 -18.59 -5.49 -32.12
N THR A 98 -19.59 -5.86 -32.92
CA THR A 98 -19.89 -5.18 -34.19
C THR A 98 -20.82 -3.98 -34.01
N ASP A 99 -21.53 -3.89 -32.88
CA ASP A 99 -22.33 -2.71 -32.51
C ASP A 99 -21.41 -1.59 -31.96
N PRO A 100 -21.33 -0.42 -32.62
CA PRO A 100 -20.52 0.69 -32.15
C PRO A 100 -20.90 1.19 -30.75
N ASN A 101 -22.18 1.07 -30.34
CA ASN A 101 -22.63 1.51 -29.02
C ASN A 101 -22.11 0.59 -27.92
N VAL A 102 -22.09 -0.72 -28.16
CA VAL A 102 -21.52 -1.72 -27.26
C VAL A 102 -20.03 -1.46 -27.07
N ILE A 103 -19.30 -1.25 -28.17
CA ILE A 103 -17.87 -0.95 -28.11
C ILE A 103 -17.58 0.37 -27.38
N ALA A 104 -18.39 1.39 -27.61
CA ALA A 104 -18.26 2.65 -26.88
C ALA A 104 -18.45 2.45 -25.36
N SER A 105 -19.46 1.68 -24.95
CA SER A 105 -19.71 1.39 -23.53
C SER A 105 -18.57 0.59 -22.89
N ILE A 106 -18.03 -0.42 -23.58
CA ILE A 106 -16.87 -1.18 -23.10
C ILE A 106 -15.64 -0.26 -22.94
N ALA A 107 -15.42 0.65 -23.88
CA ALA A 107 -14.33 1.62 -23.81
C ALA A 107 -14.50 2.61 -22.64
N GLU A 108 -15.72 3.05 -22.37
CA GLU A 108 -16.05 3.88 -21.20
C GLU A 108 -15.80 3.13 -19.88
N ASN A 109 -16.20 1.87 -19.79
CA ASN A 109 -15.95 1.02 -18.63
C ASN A 109 -14.44 0.83 -18.40
N LEU A 110 -13.66 0.57 -19.45
CA LEU A 110 -12.20 0.49 -19.34
C LEU A 110 -11.61 1.82 -18.86
N ALA A 111 -12.09 2.95 -19.39
CA ALA A 111 -11.63 4.26 -18.94
C ALA A 111 -11.96 4.50 -17.45
N ALA A 112 -13.13 4.07 -16.96
CA ALA A 112 -13.49 4.16 -15.55
C ALA A 112 -12.51 3.34 -14.67
N VAL A 113 -12.27 2.07 -15.05
CA VAL A 113 -11.32 1.18 -14.36
C VAL A 113 -9.94 1.82 -14.26
N LEU A 114 -9.40 2.36 -15.36
CA LEU A 114 -8.06 2.96 -15.39
C LEU A 114 -7.96 4.28 -14.62
N ASN A 115 -9.06 5.03 -14.51
CA ASN A 115 -9.09 6.31 -13.80
C ASN A 115 -9.39 6.18 -12.30
N GLY A 116 -9.60 4.96 -11.79
CA GLY A 116 -9.97 4.77 -10.39
C GLY A 116 -11.36 5.30 -10.04
N LYS A 117 -12.29 5.30 -11.00
CA LYS A 117 -13.66 5.81 -10.86
C LYS A 117 -14.67 4.68 -10.92
#